data_AF-A0A846CIF2-F1
#
_entry.id   AF-A0A846CIF2-F1
#
_cell.length_a   1.000
_cell.length_b   1.000
_cell.length_c   1.000
_cell.angle_alpha   90.00
_cell.angle_beta   90.00
_cell.angle_gamma   90.00
#
_symmetry.space_group_name_H-M   'P 1'
#
loop_
_entity.id
_entity.type
_entity.pdbx_description
1 polymer ?
#
loop_
_entity_poly.entity_id
_entity_poly.type
_entity_poly.pdbx_seq_one_letter_code
_entity_poly.pdbx_strand_id
1 'polypeptide(L)'
;MLFVCGKSSELLPEALVAAQQIQFEEYRAQVLVALADKLSQIRTTQLYPLWQNTLHTLSLRTRPDLLSDITALTPVIFALGGEEAIKKTVIAIQDVSRWWR
;
A
#
# COMPACT_ATOMS: atom_id res chain seq x y z
N MET A 1 -13.59 -14.07 25.29
CA MET A 1 -13.46 -14.87 24.05
C MET A 1 -13.09 -13.94 22.91
N LEU A 2 -11.79 -13.78 22.60
CA LEU A 2 -11.29 -13.28 21.31
C LEU A 2 -9.84 -13.76 21.14
N PHE A 3 -9.67 -15.05 20.86
CA PHE A 3 -8.42 -15.62 20.32
C PHE A 3 -8.56 -15.69 18.80
N VAL A 4 -8.43 -14.56 18.12
CA VAL A 4 -8.25 -14.53 16.66
C VAL A 4 -7.27 -13.40 16.34
N CYS A 5 -5.96 -13.54 16.62
CA CYS A 5 -5.00 -12.54 16.15
C CYS A 5 -3.52 -12.98 16.02
N GLY A 6 -3.21 -14.27 16.04
CA GLY A 6 -1.83 -14.72 15.75
C GLY A 6 -1.61 -14.93 14.25
N LYS A 7 -2.43 -15.80 13.67
CA LYS A 7 -2.14 -16.43 12.37
C LYS A 7 -2.40 -15.55 11.15
N SER A 8 -3.30 -14.56 11.25
CA SER A 8 -3.66 -13.70 10.11
C SER A 8 -2.62 -12.61 9.84
N SER A 9 -1.98 -12.06 10.88
CA SER A 9 -0.96 -11.01 10.71
C SER A 9 0.34 -11.56 10.15
N GLU A 10 0.66 -12.82 10.43
CA GLU A 10 1.88 -13.48 9.97
C GLU A 10 1.89 -13.73 8.45
N LEU A 11 0.71 -13.85 7.83
CA LEU A 11 0.58 -14.14 6.39
C LEU A 11 0.32 -12.88 5.54
N LEU A 12 0.18 -11.70 6.16
CA LEU A 12 -0.06 -10.45 5.42
C LEU A 12 1.11 -10.06 4.49
N PRO A 13 2.38 -10.22 4.88
CA PRO A 13 3.49 -9.96 3.96
C PRO A 13 3.44 -10.85 2.71
N GLU A 14 3.17 -12.14 2.88
CA GLU A 14 3.07 -13.11 1.79
C GLU A 14 1.86 -12.83 0.89
N ALA A 15 0.72 -12.48 1.49
CA ALA A 15 -0.47 -12.09 0.74
C ALA A 15 -0.22 -10.80 -0.07
N LEU A 16 0.53 -9.85 0.48
CA LEU A 16 0.91 -8.62 -0.21
C LEU A 16 1.86 -8.91 -1.39
N VAL A 17 2.83 -9.80 -1.20
CA VAL A 17 3.70 -10.27 -2.30
C VAL A 17 2.89 -10.95 -3.40
N ALA A 18 1.96 -11.85 -3.04
CA ALA A 18 1.08 -12.52 -3.99
C ALA A 18 0.19 -11.54 -4.76
N ALA A 19 -0.36 -10.53 -4.07
CA ALA A 19 -1.14 -9.47 -4.72
C ALA A 19 -0.31 -8.67 -5.73
N GLN A 20 0.94 -8.34 -5.39
CA GLN A 20 1.83 -7.61 -6.29
C GLN A 20 2.17 -8.37 -7.58
N GLN A 21 2.15 -9.70 -7.55
CA GLN A 21 2.39 -10.56 -8.72
C GLN A 21 1.21 -10.59 -9.71
N ILE A 22 0.04 -10.04 -9.35
CA ILE A 22 -1.10 -9.94 -10.25
C ILE A 22 -0.77 -8.98 -11.39
N GLN A 23 -0.82 -9.51 -12.62
CA GLN A 23 -0.43 -8.78 -13.84
C GLN A 23 -1.46 -7.72 -14.24
N PHE A 24 -2.74 -8.06 -14.08
CA PHE A 24 -3.84 -7.16 -14.41
C PHE A 24 -4.04 -6.12 -13.31
N GLU A 25 -3.85 -4.85 -13.66
CA GLU A 25 -3.96 -3.70 -12.77
C GLU A 25 -5.27 -3.70 -11.97
N GLU A 26 -6.42 -3.87 -12.63
CA GLU A 26 -7.72 -3.80 -11.97
C GLU A 26 -7.86 -4.86 -10.86
N TYR A 27 -7.47 -6.10 -11.13
CA TYR A 27 -7.51 -7.17 -10.12
C TYR A 27 -6.49 -6.94 -9.02
N ARG A 28 -5.30 -6.44 -9.36
CA ARG A 28 -4.26 -6.11 -8.38
C ARG A 28 -4.75 -5.03 -7.42
N ALA A 29 -5.27 -3.92 -7.94
CA ALA A 29 -5.78 -2.81 -7.15
C ALA A 29 -6.91 -3.27 -6.21
N GLN A 30 -7.84 -4.10 -6.70
CA GLN A 30 -8.92 -4.66 -5.87
C GLN A 30 -8.39 -5.50 -4.70
N VAL A 31 -7.40 -6.37 -4.94
CA VAL A 31 -6.78 -7.17 -3.89
C VAL A 31 -5.98 -6.28 -2.92
N LEU A 32 -5.27 -5.27 -3.42
CA LEU A 32 -4.53 -4.32 -2.59
C LEU A 32 -5.47 -3.51 -1.68
N VAL A 33 -6.65 -3.09 -2.15
CA VAL A 33 -7.68 -2.46 -1.31
C VAL A 33 -8.10 -3.39 -0.18
N ALA A 34 -8.42 -4.65 -0.49
CA ALA A 34 -8.84 -5.62 0.52
C ALA A 34 -7.74 -5.90 1.57
N LEU A 35 -6.47 -5.88 1.15
CA LEU A 35 -5.31 -6.03 2.04
C LEU A 35 -5.01 -4.75 2.84
N ALA A 36 -5.25 -3.56 2.28
CA ALA A 36 -4.93 -2.29 2.91
C ALA A 36 -5.61 -2.13 4.27
N ASP A 37 -6.86 -2.55 4.38
CA ASP A 37 -7.59 -2.52 5.65
C ASP A 37 -6.93 -3.41 6.71
N LYS A 38 -6.42 -4.59 6.33
CA LYS A 38 -5.73 -5.49 7.25
C LYS A 38 -4.34 -4.99 7.61
N LEU A 39 -3.62 -4.43 6.64
CA LEU A 39 -2.31 -3.82 6.84
C LEU A 39 -2.40 -2.58 7.75
N SER A 40 -3.48 -1.81 7.68
CA SER A 40 -3.71 -0.65 8.54
C SER A 40 -3.84 -1.00 10.03
N GLN A 41 -4.12 -2.27 10.35
CA GLN A 41 -4.36 -2.76 11.71
C GLN A 41 -3.10 -3.35 12.37
N ILE A 42 -2.01 -3.56 11.62
CA ILE A 42 -0.77 -4.11 12.19
C ILE A 42 0.08 -3.02 12.85
N ARG A 43 1.03 -3.43 13.70
CA ARG A 43 1.91 -2.50 14.39
C ARG A 43 2.77 -1.71 13.40
N THR A 44 2.84 -0.40 13.60
CA THR A 44 3.62 0.53 12.74
C THR A 44 5.09 0.12 12.60
N THR A 45 5.69 -0.48 13.64
CA THR A 45 7.05 -1.02 13.62
C THR A 45 7.26 -2.13 12.59
N GLN A 46 6.22 -2.93 12.32
CA GLN A 46 6.23 -3.98 11.31
C GLN A 46 5.75 -3.47 9.95
N LEU A 47 4.81 -2.51 9.97
CA LEU A 47 4.25 -1.92 8.76
C LEU A 47 5.29 -1.09 7.99
N TYR A 48 6.16 -0.36 8.68
CA TYR A 48 7.13 0.53 8.04
C TYR A 48 8.11 -0.18 7.07
N PRO A 49 8.84 -1.23 7.47
CA PRO A 49 9.72 -1.95 6.53
C PRO A 49 8.94 -2.63 5.38
N LEU A 50 7.74 -3.13 5.66
CA LEU A 50 6.87 -3.72 4.65
C LEU A 50 6.41 -2.67 3.62
N TRP A 51 6.04 -1.48 4.10
CA TRP A 51 5.65 -0.34 3.28
C TRP A 51 6.79 0.13 2.39
N GLN A 52 8.02 0.23 2.91
CA GLN A 52 9.19 0.60 2.12
C GLN A 52 9.45 -0.37 0.96
N ASN A 53 9.39 -1.69 1.23
CA ASN A 53 9.55 -2.70 0.19
C ASN A 53 8.40 -2.65 -0.84
N THR A 54 7.17 -2.44 -0.37
CA THR A 54 5.99 -2.27 -1.24
C THR A 54 6.17 -1.09 -2.19
N LEU A 55 6.54 0.08 -1.66
CA LEU A 55 6.80 1.27 -2.47
C LEU A 55 7.91 1.03 -3.50
N HIS A 56 9.00 0.39 -3.09
CA HIS A 56 10.09 0.04 -3.99
C HIS A 56 9.58 -0.85 -5.13
N THR A 57 8.85 -1.92 -4.82
CA THR A 57 8.35 -2.87 -5.83
C THR A 57 7.33 -2.22 -6.78
N LEU A 58 6.41 -1.42 -6.26
CA LEU A 58 5.42 -0.72 -7.09
C LEU A 58 6.07 0.36 -7.96
N SER A 59 7.15 1.00 -7.48
CA SER A 59 7.86 2.04 -8.24
C SER A 59 8.52 1.54 -9.52
N LEU A 60 8.76 0.22 -9.62
CA LEU A 60 9.31 -0.42 -10.82
C LEU A 60 8.27 -0.61 -11.93
N ARG A 61 6.98 -0.37 -11.64
CA ARG A 61 5.89 -0.48 -12.62
C ARG A 61 5.74 0.79 -13.44
N THR A 62 4.82 0.76 -14.40
CA THR A 62 4.46 1.96 -15.16
C THR A 62 3.86 3.01 -14.23
N ARG A 63 3.97 4.29 -14.61
CA ARG A 63 3.37 5.41 -13.86
C ARG A 63 1.86 5.23 -13.59
N PRO A 64 1.00 4.85 -14.56
CA PRO A 64 -0.42 4.64 -14.28
C PRO A 64 -0.65 3.49 -13.30
N ASP A 65 0.05 2.36 -13.45
CA ASP A 65 -0.02 1.23 -12.50
C ASP A 65 0.33 1.66 -11.08
N LEU A 66 1.43 2.38 -10.91
CA LEU A 66 1.89 2.86 -9.62
C LEU A 66 0.85 3.77 -8.95
N LEU A 67 0.22 4.67 -9.72
CA LEU A 67 -0.79 5.58 -9.18
C LEU A 67 -2.05 4.84 -8.75
N SER A 68 -2.47 3.83 -9.52
CA SER A 68 -3.59 2.96 -9.19
C SER A 68 -3.33 2.19 -7.89
N ASP A 69 -2.15 1.56 -7.78
CA ASP A 69 -1.74 0.77 -6.62
C ASP A 69 -1.56 1.64 -5.36
N ILE A 70 -0.96 2.83 -5.49
CA ILE A 70 -0.83 3.81 -4.39
C ILE A 70 -2.21 4.25 -3.89
N THR A 71 -3.15 4.48 -4.81
CA THR A 71 -4.52 4.90 -4.46
C THR A 71 -5.24 3.80 -3.69
N ALA A 72 -5.09 2.54 -4.12
CA ALA A 72 -5.63 1.38 -3.42
C ALA A 72 -5.09 1.24 -1.98
N LEU A 73 -3.87 1.72 -1.72
CA LEU A 73 -3.19 1.67 -0.42
C LEU A 73 -3.43 2.92 0.46
N THR A 74 -4.41 3.76 0.12
CA THR A 74 -4.84 4.92 0.95
C THR A 74 -5.01 4.58 2.44
N PRO A 75 -5.66 3.45 2.83
CA PRO A 75 -5.79 3.10 4.25
C PRO A 75 -4.44 2.91 4.97
N VAL A 76 -3.42 2.40 4.27
CA VAL A 76 -2.07 2.20 4.83
C VAL A 76 -1.37 3.53 5.03
N ILE A 77 -1.47 4.46 4.07
CA ILE A 77 -0.89 5.80 4.18
C ILE A 77 -1.55 6.56 5.34
N PHE A 78 -2.87 6.43 5.48
CA PHE A 78 -3.61 7.00 6.60
C PHE A 78 -3.17 6.39 7.95
N ALA A 79 -2.98 5.08 8.03
CA ALA A 79 -2.51 4.43 9.25
C ALA A 79 -1.09 4.87 9.66
N LEU A 80 -0.24 5.21 8.69
CA LEU A 80 1.14 5.64 8.94
C LEU A 80 1.28 7.09 9.41
N GLY A 81 0.36 7.99 9.02
CA GLY A 81 0.50 9.41 9.36
C GLY A 81 -0.77 10.26 9.23
N GLY A 82 -1.94 9.63 9.22
CA GLY A 82 -3.24 10.29 9.20
C GLY A 82 -3.52 11.07 7.91
N GLU A 83 -4.41 12.05 8.00
CA GLU A 83 -4.82 12.90 6.88
C GLU A 83 -3.65 13.71 6.29
N GLU A 84 -2.68 14.09 7.13
CA GLU A 84 -1.51 14.85 6.70
C GLU A 84 -0.59 14.02 5.78
N ALA A 85 -0.46 12.71 6.05
CA ALA A 85 0.27 11.82 5.17
C ALA A 85 -0.40 11.70 3.80
N ILE A 86 -1.73 11.61 3.75
CA ILE A 86 -2.48 11.60 2.49
C ILE A 86 -2.23 12.89 1.70
N LYS A 87 -2.38 14.06 2.34
CA LYS A 87 -2.14 15.36 1.71
C LYS A 87 -0.73 15.46 1.13
N LYS A 88 0.28 15.10 1.91
CA LYS A 88 1.68 15.11 1.47
C LYS A 88 1.94 14.16 0.31
N THR A 89 1.34 12.97 0.30
CA THR A 89 1.46 12.03 -0.82
C THR A 89 0.84 12.61 -2.10
N VAL A 90 -0.37 13.18 -2.02
CA VAL A 90 -1.02 13.80 -3.18
C VAL A 90 -0.18 14.96 -3.73
N ILE A 91 0.35 15.82 -2.85
CA ILE A 91 1.24 16.93 -3.25
C ILE A 91 2.50 16.40 -3.93
N ALA A 92 3.17 15.42 -3.34
CA ALA A 92 4.39 14.84 -3.91
C ALA A 92 4.14 14.25 -5.32
N ILE A 93 3.02 13.55 -5.52
CA ILE A 93 2.62 13.03 -6.84
C ILE A 93 2.41 14.17 -7.84
N GLN A 94 1.71 15.24 -7.43
CA GLN A 94 1.47 16.40 -8.30
C GLN A 94 2.77 17.12 -8.65
N ASP A 95 3.68 17.29 -7.70
CA ASP A 95 4.95 17.98 -7.91
C ASP A 95 5.86 17.21 -8.87
N VAL A 96 6.02 15.89 -8.68
CA VAL A 96 6.74 15.04 -9.64
C VAL A 96 6.07 15.11 -11.01
N SER A 97 4.74 15.14 -11.09
CA SER A 97 4.03 15.28 -12.37
C SER A 97 4.28 16.63 -13.06
N ARG A 98 4.54 17.70 -12.31
CA ARG A 98 4.86 19.04 -12.84
C ARG A 98 6.30 19.16 -13.31
N TRP A 99 7.23 18.42 -12.72
CA TRP A 99 8.67 18.48 -13.06
C TRP A 99 9.01 17.92 -14.44
N TRP A 100 8.11 17.14 -15.03
CA TRP A 100 8.28 16.50 -16.34
C TRP A 100 7.40 17.14 -17.43
N ARG A 101 6.98 18.39 -17.23
CA ARG A 101 6.57 19.27 -18.35
C ARG A 101 7.80 19.91 -18.96
#